data_AF-A0A818P726-F1
#
_entry.id   AF-A0A818P726-F1
#
_cell.length_a   1.000
_cell.length_b   1.000
_cell.length_c   1.000
_cell.angle_alpha   90.00
_cell.angle_beta   90.00
_cell.angle_gamma   90.00
#
_symmetry.space_group_name_H-M   'P 1'
#
loop_
_entity.id
_entity.type
_entity.pdbx_description
1 polymer ?
#
loop_
_entity_poly.entity_id
_entity_poly.type
_entity_poly.pdbx_seq_one_letter_code
_entity_poly.pdbx_strand_id
1 'polypeptide(L)' 'DPCAVNACLNGGQCMPNGMGGFTCMCPNPYTGQRCED' A
#
# COMPACT_ATOMS: atom_id res chain seq x y z
N ASP A 1 5.85 4.88 10.93
CA ASP A 1 5.88 5.30 9.53
C ASP A 1 4.66 4.72 8.84
N PRO A 2 3.80 5.53 8.20
CA PRO A 2 2.62 5.03 7.48
C PRO A 2 2.98 4.00 6.40
N CYS A 3 4.19 4.06 5.84
CA CYS A 3 4.76 3.10 4.91
C CYS A 3 5.80 2.19 5.60
N ALA A 4 5.40 1.59 6.71
CA ALA A 4 6.20 0.55 7.36
C ALA A 4 6.46 -0.65 6.41
N VAL A 5 7.48 -1.45 6.73
CA VAL A 5 7.81 -2.68 6.00
C VAL A 5 6.56 -3.56 5.89
N ASN A 6 6.24 -4.00 4.67
CA ASN A 6 5.03 -4.75 4.31
C ASN A 6 3.69 -3.98 4.41
N ALA A 7 3.68 -2.64 4.44
CA ALA A 7 2.42 -1.88 4.37
C ALA A 7 1.59 -2.24 3.13
N CYS A 8 2.25 -2.32 1.97
CA CYS A 8 1.71 -2.86 0.72
C CYS A 8 2.37 -4.21 0.41
N LEU A 9 1.56 -5.17 -0.02
CA LEU A 9 1.94 -6.52 -0.41
C LEU A 9 2.08 -6.62 -1.92
N ASN A 10 2.56 -7.76 -2.41
CA ASN A 10 2.61 -8.10 -3.85
C ASN A 10 3.28 -7.04 -4.74
N GLY A 11 4.28 -6.33 -4.20
CA GLY A 11 5.00 -5.27 -4.94
C GLY A 11 4.25 -3.94 -5.04
N GLY A 12 3.19 -3.74 -4.24
CA GLY A 12 2.47 -2.48 -4.15
C GLY A 12 3.35 -1.32 -3.68
N GLN A 13 3.14 -0.14 -4.25
CA GLN A 13 3.88 1.06 -3.89
C GLN A 13 3.14 1.83 -2.80
N CYS A 14 3.81 2.04 -1.66
CA CYS A 14 3.22 2.76 -0.54
C CYS A 14 3.39 4.27 -0.70
N MET A 15 2.30 5.01 -0.52
CA MET A 15 2.27 6.47 -0.49
C MET A 15 1.69 6.95 0.85
N PRO A 16 2.44 7.75 1.64
CA PRO A 16 1.90 8.39 2.83
C PRO A 16 0.78 9.35 2.45
N ASN A 17 -0.37 9.29 3.14
CA ASN A 17 -1.36 10.35 3.08
C ASN A 17 -1.12 11.30 4.26
N GLY A 18 -1.17 12.62 4.02
CA GLY A 18 -0.76 13.65 5.00
C GLY A 18 -1.55 13.70 6.31
N MET A 19 -2.48 12.75 6.52
CA MET A 19 -3.28 12.54 7.73
C MET A 19 -2.70 11.46 8.65
N GLY A 20 -1.52 10.92 8.33
CA GLY A 20 -0.87 9.87 9.13
C GLY A 20 -1.24 8.45 8.74
N GLY A 21 -1.96 8.26 7.62
CA GLY A 21 -2.21 6.96 7.01
C GLY A 21 -1.38 6.74 5.74
N PHE A 22 -1.71 5.68 5.01
CA PHE A 22 -1.08 5.33 3.74
C PHE A 22 -2.12 4.89 2.70
N THR A 23 -1.70 4.93 1.45
CA THR A 23 -2.41 4.37 0.30
C THR A 23 -1.44 3.49 -0.48
N CYS A 24 -1.88 2.29 -0.86
CA CYS A 24 -1.11 1.42 -1.74
C CYS A 24 -1.56 1.58 -3.18
N MET A 25 -0.61 1.80 -4.09
CA MET A 25 -0.82 1.60 -5.51
C MET A 25 -0.50 0.16 -5.87
N CYS A 26 -1.54 -0.59 -6.22
CA CYS A 26 -1.42 -2.01 -6.52
C CYS A 26 -1.13 -2.23 -7.99
N PRO A 27 -0.07 -3.00 -8.34
CA PRO A 27 0.10 -3.47 -9.70
C PRO A 27 -0.99 -4.49 -10.04
N ASN A 28 -1.45 -4.50 -11.28
CA ASN A 28 -2.41 -5.51 -11.74
C ASN A 28 -1.78 -6.91 -11.67
N PRO A 29 -2.51 -7.97 -11.24
CA PRO A 29 -3.94 -8.04 -10.95
C PRO A 29 -4.33 -7.73 -9.49
N TYR A 30 -3.39 -7.27 -8.67
CA TYR A 30 -3.60 -7.13 -7.23
C TYR A 30 -4.50 -5.94 -6.88
N THR A 31 -5.28 -6.12 -5.82
CA THR A 31 -6.34 -5.24 -5.32
C THR A 31 -6.38 -5.31 -3.79
N GLY A 32 -7.27 -4.53 -3.16
CA GLY A 32 -7.32 -4.38 -1.71
C GLY A 32 -6.49 -3.20 -1.19
N GLN A 33 -6.69 -2.84 0.07
CA GLN A 33 -6.04 -1.66 0.67
C GLN A 33 -4.52 -1.81 0.74
N ARG A 34 -4.05 -3.06 0.82
CA ARG A 34 -2.64 -3.42 0.93
C ARG A 34 -2.20 -4.28 -0.26
N CYS A 35 -2.96 -4.32 -1.35
CA CYS A 35 -2.65 -5.16 -2.51
C CYS A 35 -2.58 -6.66 -2.14
N GLU A 36 -3.42 -7.09 -1.19
CA GLU A 36 -3.45 -8.47 -0.67
C GLU A 36 -4.24 -9.45 -1.54
N ASP A 37 -5.15 -8.95 -2.39
CA ASP A 37 -6.10 -9.74 -3.19
C ASP A 37 -5.74 -9.79 -4.67
#